data_AF-A0A2I0D1P6-F1
#
_entry.id   AF-A0A2I0D1P6-F1
#
_cell.length_a   1.000
_cell.length_b   1.000
_cell.length_c   1.000
_cell.angle_alpha   90.00
_cell.angle_beta   90.00
_cell.angle_gamma   90.00
#
_symmetry.space_group_name_H-M   'P 1'
#
loop_
_entity.id
_entity.type
_entity.pdbx_description
1 polymer ?
#
loop_
_entity_poly.entity_id
_entity_poly.type
_entity_poly.pdbx_seq_one_letter_code
_entity_poly.pdbx_strand_id
1 'polypeptide(L)'
;MRFNPEDWKQKAHENFEGAWHEGPSILTPAAHADTYPCRVYKRAQAHPVFATINKLRETYLSMGFDEAEVPVIIDEKDIYRQFGPEAMAVLDRVFYLGGLPRPNVGIARDRLDKINAILGKTMAPAIEEKLRETLHAYKKSEIDGDELTDELSKV
;
A
#
# COMPACT_ATOMS: atom_id res chain seq x y z
N MET A 1 -16.14 41.09 1.32
CA MET A 1 -17.51 41.62 1.18
C MET A 1 -17.90 41.57 -0.30
N ARG A 2 -19.17 41.38 -0.66
CA ARG A 2 -19.62 41.55 -2.06
C ARG A 2 -20.02 43.03 -2.23
N PHE A 3 -19.56 43.68 -3.30
CA PHE A 3 -19.98 45.05 -3.64
C PHE A 3 -21.02 45.03 -4.77
N ASN A 4 -21.81 46.10 -4.92
CA ASN A 4 -22.84 46.22 -5.95
C ASN A 4 -22.23 46.76 -7.27
N PRO A 5 -22.26 46.00 -8.38
CA PRO A 5 -21.67 46.45 -9.65
C PRO A 5 -22.35 47.67 -10.27
N GLU A 6 -23.67 47.83 -10.11
CA GLU A 6 -24.41 48.93 -10.77
C GLU A 6 -24.07 50.30 -10.17
N ASP A 7 -23.94 50.38 -8.84
CA ASP A 7 -23.55 51.61 -8.13
C ASP A 7 -22.13 52.04 -8.53
N TRP A 8 -21.23 51.08 -8.72
CA TRP A 8 -19.85 51.34 -9.13
C TRP A 8 -19.73 51.74 -10.61
N LYS A 9 -20.59 51.20 -11.48
CA LYS A 9 -20.70 51.66 -12.88
C LYS A 9 -21.15 53.11 -12.96
N GLN A 10 -22.14 53.49 -12.16
CA GLN A 10 -22.64 54.86 -12.12
C GLN A 10 -21.56 55.82 -11.60
N LYS A 11 -20.90 55.49 -10.48
CA LYS A 11 -19.79 56.28 -9.93
C LYS A 11 -18.63 56.44 -10.90
N ALA A 12 -18.27 55.38 -11.63
CA ALA A 12 -17.22 55.42 -12.63
C ALA A 12 -17.60 56.28 -13.86
N HIS A 13 -18.88 56.36 -14.21
CA HIS A 13 -19.38 57.19 -15.30
C HIS A 13 -19.37 58.69 -14.94
N GLU A 14 -19.65 59.01 -13.67
CA GLU A 14 -19.65 60.39 -13.15
C GLU A 14 -18.23 60.89 -12.86
N ASN A 15 -17.40 60.10 -12.17
CA ASN A 15 -16.01 60.42 -11.88
C ASN A 15 -15.17 59.14 -11.76
N PHE A 16 -14.51 58.78 -12.86
CA PHE A 16 -13.68 57.59 -12.94
C PHE A 16 -12.56 57.55 -11.89
N GLU A 17 -11.79 58.63 -11.73
CA GLU A 17 -10.65 58.66 -10.81
C GLU A 17 -11.09 58.62 -9.35
N GLY A 18 -12.17 59.34 -9.01
CA GLY A 18 -12.75 59.33 -7.67
C GLY A 18 -13.23 57.93 -7.28
N ALA A 19 -13.96 57.27 -8.17
CA ALA A 19 -14.36 55.88 -7.97
C ALA A 19 -13.13 54.97 -7.79
N TRP A 20 -12.11 55.10 -8.63
CA TRP A 20 -10.90 54.28 -8.54
C TRP A 20 -10.18 54.44 -7.18
N HIS A 21 -10.06 55.67 -6.67
CA HIS A 21 -9.46 55.93 -5.35
C HIS A 21 -10.30 55.42 -4.17
N GLU A 22 -11.62 55.34 -4.30
CA GLU A 22 -12.50 54.71 -3.31
C GLU A 22 -12.39 53.17 -3.32
N GLY A 23 -11.88 52.57 -4.39
CA GLY A 23 -11.80 51.12 -4.62
C GLY A 23 -11.25 50.29 -3.45
N PRO A 24 -10.15 50.69 -2.78
CA PRO A 24 -9.61 49.92 -1.64
C PRO A 24 -10.58 49.72 -0.47
N SER A 25 -11.62 50.56 -0.34
CA SER A 25 -12.62 50.44 0.73
C SER A 25 -13.45 49.16 0.67
N ILE A 26 -13.57 48.54 -0.52
CA ILE A 26 -14.32 47.29 -0.71
C ILE A 26 -13.50 46.05 -0.33
N LEU A 27 -12.18 46.19 -0.19
CA LEU A 27 -11.28 45.11 0.17
C LEU A 27 -11.43 44.81 1.66
N THR A 28 -11.67 43.55 1.99
CA THR A 28 -11.66 43.12 3.40
C THR A 28 -10.20 42.94 3.83
N PRO A 29 -9.69 43.72 4.79
CA PRO A 29 -8.31 43.58 5.24
C PRO A 29 -8.10 42.20 5.85
N ALA A 30 -7.04 41.52 5.44
CA ALA A 30 -6.68 40.23 6.00
C ALA A 30 -6.22 40.38 7.45
N ALA A 31 -6.55 39.41 8.31
CA ALA A 31 -5.94 39.31 9.63
C ALA A 31 -4.42 39.04 9.48
N HIS A 32 -3.61 39.36 10.49
CA HIS A 32 -2.15 39.15 10.41
C HIS A 32 -1.79 37.69 10.05
N ALA A 33 -2.51 36.71 10.60
CA ALA A 33 -2.32 35.29 10.25
C ALA A 33 -2.64 34.96 8.78
N ASP A 34 -3.53 35.73 8.16
CA ASP A 34 -3.93 35.62 6.76
C ASP A 34 -3.05 36.43 5.80
N THR A 35 -2.09 37.20 6.31
CA THR A 35 -1.15 37.96 5.49
C THR A 35 0.06 37.12 5.10
N TYR A 36 0.70 37.48 3.98
CA TYR A 36 1.97 36.89 3.58
C TYR A 36 3.09 37.38 4.50
N PRO A 37 3.99 36.52 5.02
CA PRO A 37 4.23 35.11 4.63
C PRO A 37 3.49 34.05 5.48
N CYS A 38 2.65 34.44 6.42
CA CYS A 38 1.99 33.53 7.37
C CYS A 38 0.99 32.59 6.68
N ARG A 39 0.22 33.09 5.71
CA ARG A 39 -0.72 32.28 4.93
C ARG A 39 -0.04 31.68 3.70
N VAL A 40 0.35 30.41 3.79
CA VAL A 40 0.95 29.64 2.69
C VAL A 40 0.00 28.56 2.19
N TYR A 41 -0.26 28.54 0.89
CA TYR A 41 -0.98 27.43 0.25
C TYR A 41 0.00 26.31 -0.07
N LYS A 42 -0.07 25.21 0.70
CA LYS A 42 0.77 24.04 0.47
C LYS A 42 0.32 23.30 -0.80
N ARG A 43 1.27 22.99 -1.68
CA ARG A 43 1.05 22.09 -2.82
C ARG A 43 1.62 20.71 -2.50
N ALA A 44 1.01 19.66 -3.06
CA ALA A 44 1.59 18.32 -3.01
C ALA A 44 2.92 18.31 -3.75
N GLN A 45 3.89 17.56 -3.22
CA GLN A 45 5.22 17.43 -3.81
C GLN A 45 5.45 15.98 -4.20
N ALA A 46 5.97 15.76 -5.40
CA ALA A 46 6.38 14.44 -5.85
C ALA A 46 7.67 14.01 -5.14
N HIS A 47 7.77 12.73 -4.80
CA HIS A 47 9.03 12.17 -4.30
C HIS A 47 10.07 12.18 -5.43
N PRO A 48 11.32 12.63 -5.19
CA PRO A 48 12.31 12.80 -6.23
C PRO A 48 12.62 11.52 -7.01
N VAL A 49 12.64 10.35 -6.35
CA VAL A 49 12.89 9.07 -7.02
C VAL A 49 11.76 8.73 -8.01
N PHE A 50 10.49 8.87 -7.59
CA PHE A 50 9.36 8.55 -8.47
C PHE A 50 9.21 9.57 -9.61
N ALA A 51 9.51 10.85 -9.35
CA ALA A 51 9.58 11.85 -10.42
C ALA A 51 10.64 11.52 -11.47
N THR A 52 11.81 11.03 -11.04
CA THR A 52 12.87 10.58 -11.96
C THR A 52 12.48 9.32 -12.72
N ILE A 53 11.87 8.33 -12.05
CA ILE A 53 11.36 7.12 -12.72
C ILE A 53 10.38 7.49 -13.84
N ASN A 54 9.45 8.41 -13.58
CA ASN A 54 8.50 8.84 -14.60
C ASN A 54 9.19 9.51 -15.81
N LYS A 55 10.17 10.38 -15.56
CA LYS A 55 10.96 11.01 -16.63
C LYS A 55 11.73 9.99 -17.47
N LEU A 56 12.32 8.98 -16.83
CA LEU A 56 13.01 7.90 -17.54
C LEU A 56 12.04 7.11 -18.43
N ARG A 57 10.85 6.78 -17.92
CA ARG A 57 9.80 6.11 -18.70
C ARG A 57 9.42 6.93 -19.94
N GLU A 58 9.10 8.21 -19.77
CA GLU A 58 8.79 9.11 -20.89
C GLU A 58 9.93 9.19 -21.91
N THR A 59 11.19 9.22 -21.44
CA THR A 59 12.37 9.25 -22.30
C THR A 59 12.49 7.97 -23.13
N TYR A 60 12.39 6.78 -22.52
CA TYR A 60 12.47 5.50 -23.24
C TYR A 60 11.37 5.37 -24.30
N LEU A 61 10.13 5.77 -23.96
CA LEU A 61 9.02 5.77 -24.91
C LEU A 61 9.27 6.72 -26.09
N SER A 62 9.84 7.90 -25.84
CA SER A 62 10.17 8.86 -26.90
C SER A 62 11.24 8.35 -27.88
N MET A 63 12.10 7.43 -27.43
CA MET A 63 13.11 6.78 -28.24
C MET A 63 12.55 5.58 -29.04
N GLY A 64 11.28 5.22 -28.84
CA GLY A 64 10.62 4.10 -29.52
C GLY A 64 10.84 2.73 -28.85
N PHE A 65 11.26 2.69 -27.58
CA PHE A 65 11.29 1.45 -26.81
C PHE A 65 9.90 1.11 -26.29
N ASP A 66 9.55 -0.18 -26.33
CA ASP A 66 8.33 -0.69 -25.72
C ASP A 66 8.54 -0.96 -24.23
N GLU A 67 7.63 -0.48 -23.40
CA GLU A 67 7.64 -0.74 -21.95
C GLU A 67 7.24 -2.21 -21.68
N ALA A 68 7.99 -2.90 -20.82
CA ALA A 68 7.76 -4.28 -20.46
C ALA A 68 7.96 -4.51 -18.96
N GLU A 69 7.20 -5.45 -18.39
CA GLU A 69 7.36 -5.92 -17.02
C GLU A 69 8.12 -7.25 -17.02
N VAL A 70 9.24 -7.29 -16.30
CA VAL A 70 10.11 -8.47 -16.22
C VAL A 70 9.91 -9.13 -14.86
N PRO A 71 9.99 -10.48 -14.77
CA PRO A 71 9.90 -11.17 -13.49
C PRO A 71 10.92 -10.65 -12.47
N VAL A 72 10.44 -10.31 -11.27
CA VAL A 72 11.28 -9.83 -10.15
C VAL A 72 11.89 -11.00 -9.38
N ILE A 73 11.12 -12.09 -9.22
CA ILE A 73 11.56 -13.31 -8.54
C ILE A 73 11.95 -14.33 -9.62
N ILE A 74 13.19 -14.79 -9.58
CA ILE A 74 13.77 -15.72 -10.56
C ILE A 74 14.43 -16.91 -9.86
N ASP A 75 14.52 -18.04 -10.57
CA ASP A 75 15.23 -19.24 -10.09
C ASP A 75 16.76 -19.03 -10.24
N GLU A 76 17.54 -19.58 -9.32
CA GLU A 76 19.00 -19.55 -9.38
C GLU A 76 19.54 -20.17 -10.69
N LYS A 77 18.81 -21.12 -11.29
CA LYS A 77 19.16 -21.71 -12.59
C LYS A 77 19.25 -20.69 -13.71
N ASP A 78 18.45 -19.63 -13.68
CA ASP A 78 18.52 -18.57 -14.68
C ASP A 78 19.82 -17.76 -14.56
N ILE A 79 20.32 -17.57 -13.33
CA ILE A 79 21.62 -16.95 -13.09
C ILE A 79 22.74 -17.85 -13.59
N TYR A 80 22.68 -19.16 -13.33
CA TYR A 80 23.64 -20.12 -13.90
C TYR A 80 23.61 -20.13 -15.43
N ARG A 81 22.44 -20.00 -16.05
CA ARG A 81 22.32 -19.95 -17.52
C ARG A 81 22.92 -18.66 -18.10
N GLN A 82 22.85 -17.54 -17.39
CA GLN A 82 23.37 -16.24 -17.84
C GLN A 82 24.88 -16.08 -17.57
N PHE A 83 25.36 -16.52 -16.40
CA PHE A 83 26.74 -16.27 -15.92
C PHE A 83 27.64 -17.51 -15.92
N GLY A 84 27.09 -18.72 -16.12
CA GLY A 84 27.88 -19.95 -16.16
C GLY A 84 28.69 -20.17 -14.88
N PRO A 85 30.02 -20.36 -14.96
CA PRO A 85 30.88 -20.55 -13.77
C PRO A 85 30.91 -19.37 -12.81
N GLU A 86 30.70 -18.14 -13.28
CA GLU A 86 30.74 -16.92 -12.44
C GLU A 86 29.48 -16.75 -11.58
N ALA A 87 28.43 -17.52 -11.87
CA ALA A 87 27.17 -17.45 -11.15
C ALA A 87 27.33 -17.65 -9.63
N MET A 88 28.26 -18.50 -9.19
CA MET A 88 28.47 -18.74 -7.76
C MET A 88 28.90 -17.48 -7.00
N ALA A 89 29.70 -16.60 -7.63
CA ALA A 89 30.10 -15.33 -7.02
C ALA A 89 28.95 -14.31 -7.02
N VAL A 90 28.11 -14.35 -8.06
CA VAL A 90 26.93 -13.49 -8.18
C VAL A 90 25.85 -13.88 -7.16
N LEU A 91 25.66 -15.17 -6.88
CA LEU A 91 24.65 -15.65 -5.93
C LEU A 91 24.94 -15.27 -4.47
N ASP A 92 26.16 -14.82 -4.16
CA ASP A 92 26.51 -14.33 -2.82
C ASP A 92 25.87 -12.96 -2.50
N ARG A 93 25.53 -12.16 -3.52
CA ARG A 93 24.98 -10.79 -3.33
C ARG A 93 23.46 -10.70 -3.43
N VAL A 94 22.78 -11.81 -3.70
CA VAL A 94 21.32 -11.84 -3.91
C VAL A 94 20.60 -12.33 -2.67
N PHE A 95 19.32 -11.98 -2.56
CA PHE A 95 18.46 -12.44 -1.48
C PHE A 95 17.68 -13.69 -1.90
N TYR A 96 17.81 -14.76 -1.12
CA TYR A 96 16.99 -15.96 -1.26
C TYR A 96 15.68 -15.81 -0.50
N LEU A 97 14.59 -16.24 -1.12
CA LEU A 97 13.27 -16.28 -0.49
C LEU A 97 13.15 -17.56 0.35
N GLY A 98 13.11 -17.39 1.67
CA GLY A 98 12.79 -18.45 2.62
C GLY A 98 11.32 -18.40 3.03
N GLY A 99 10.67 -19.57 3.12
CA GLY A 99 9.33 -19.72 3.66
C GLY A 99 9.34 -20.69 4.85
N LEU A 100 8.47 -20.45 5.84
CA LEU A 100 8.28 -21.39 6.94
C LEU A 100 7.55 -22.64 6.41
N PRO A 101 8.09 -23.86 6.64
CA PRO A 101 7.38 -25.07 6.24
C PRO A 101 6.13 -25.24 7.09
N ARG A 102 5.05 -25.73 6.48
CA ARG A 102 3.84 -26.13 7.22
C ARG A 102 4.21 -27.28 8.16
N PRO A 103 3.81 -27.22 9.45
CA PRO A 103 4.15 -28.26 10.40
C PRO A 103 3.49 -29.59 10.01
N ASN A 104 4.23 -30.69 10.16
CA ASN A 104 3.67 -32.02 9.97
C ASN A 104 2.88 -32.42 11.24
N VAL A 105 1.63 -31.94 11.34
CA VAL A 105 0.79 -32.19 12.51
C VAL A 105 0.02 -33.49 12.35
N GLY A 106 0.65 -34.61 12.69
CA GLY A 106 -0.10 -35.78 13.13
C GLY A 106 -0.54 -35.53 14.57
N ILE A 107 -1.84 -35.51 14.86
CA ILE A 107 -2.30 -35.39 16.25
C ILE A 107 -2.00 -36.71 16.95
N ALA A 108 -0.95 -36.72 17.77
CA ALA A 108 -0.68 -37.83 18.68
C ALA A 108 -1.71 -37.82 19.83
N ARG A 109 -2.02 -39.01 20.35
CA ARG A 109 -3.00 -39.21 21.44
C ARG A 109 -2.70 -38.34 22.67
N ASP A 110 -1.42 -38.11 22.95
CA ASP A 110 -0.97 -37.25 24.06
C ASP A 110 -1.47 -35.79 23.93
N ARG A 111 -1.58 -35.26 22.70
CA ARG A 111 -2.09 -33.92 22.44
C ARG A 111 -3.61 -33.86 22.57
N LEU A 112 -4.33 -34.91 22.17
CA LEU A 112 -5.78 -35.01 22.38
C LEU A 112 -6.11 -35.06 23.88
N ASP A 113 -5.36 -35.84 24.65
CA ASP A 113 -5.54 -35.93 26.10
C ASP A 113 -5.32 -34.58 26.78
N LYS A 114 -4.31 -33.81 26.33
CA LYS A 114 -4.09 -32.43 26.79
C LYS A 114 -5.24 -31.50 26.43
N ILE A 115 -5.78 -31.61 25.22
CA ILE A 115 -6.94 -30.81 24.77
C ILE A 115 -8.17 -31.14 25.62
N ASN A 116 -8.45 -32.43 25.84
CA ASN A 116 -9.54 -32.90 26.69
C ASN A 116 -9.40 -32.39 28.13
N ALA A 117 -8.18 -32.37 28.68
CA ALA A 117 -7.88 -31.84 30.00
C ALA A 117 -8.13 -30.31 30.09
N ILE A 118 -7.75 -29.55 29.06
CA ILE A 118 -7.97 -28.10 28.99
C ILE A 118 -9.48 -27.78 28.87
N LEU A 119 -10.21 -28.55 28.06
CA LEU A 119 -11.64 -28.35 27.82
C LEU A 119 -12.53 -28.87 28.97
N GLY A 120 -11.99 -29.73 29.84
CA GLY A 120 -12.74 -30.37 30.93
C GLY A 120 -13.84 -31.33 30.46
N LYS A 121 -13.83 -31.72 29.17
CA LYS A 121 -14.81 -32.62 28.54
C LYS A 121 -14.09 -33.51 27.54
N THR A 122 -14.50 -34.79 27.48
CA THR A 122 -14.02 -35.72 26.45
C THR A 122 -14.63 -35.35 25.11
N MET A 123 -13.79 -35.07 24.12
CA MET A 123 -14.24 -34.80 22.76
C MET A 123 -14.93 -36.04 22.16
N ALA A 124 -16.05 -35.81 21.47
CA ALA A 124 -16.72 -36.89 20.74
C ALA A 124 -15.85 -37.36 19.57
N PRO A 125 -15.86 -38.67 19.23
CA PRO A 125 -15.01 -39.22 18.17
C PRO A 125 -15.25 -38.58 16.80
N ALA A 126 -16.47 -38.09 16.53
CA ALA A 126 -16.77 -37.35 15.30
C ALA A 126 -16.06 -35.98 15.22
N ILE A 127 -15.84 -35.34 16.36
CA ILE A 127 -15.16 -34.04 16.44
C ILE A 127 -13.64 -34.23 16.37
N GLU A 128 -13.11 -35.30 16.97
CA GLU A 128 -11.71 -35.69 16.84
C GLU A 128 -11.31 -35.90 15.36
N GLU A 129 -12.16 -36.60 14.60
CA GLU A 129 -11.88 -36.87 13.18
C GLU A 129 -11.94 -35.59 12.34
N LYS A 130 -12.93 -34.71 12.58
CA LYS A 130 -12.99 -33.39 11.93
C LYS A 130 -11.75 -32.53 12.23
N LEU A 131 -11.29 -32.49 13.47
CA LEU A 131 -10.07 -31.76 13.85
C LEU A 131 -8.84 -32.29 13.10
N ARG A 132 -8.74 -33.62 12.96
CA ARG A 132 -7.67 -34.28 12.21
C ARG A 132 -7.74 -33.95 10.72
N GLU A 133 -8.94 -33.95 10.14
CA GLU A 133 -9.18 -33.54 8.75
C GLU A 133 -8.77 -32.08 8.52
N THR A 134 -9.20 -31.14 9.35
CA THR A 134 -8.84 -29.71 9.25
C THR A 134 -7.33 -29.50 9.33
N LEU A 135 -6.63 -30.14 10.27
CA LEU A 135 -5.16 -30.00 10.37
C LEU A 135 -4.43 -30.68 9.20
N HIS A 136 -5.01 -31.74 8.64
CA HIS A 136 -4.47 -32.39 7.45
C HIS A 136 -4.67 -31.53 6.19
N ALA A 137 -5.81 -30.86 6.05
CA ALA A 137 -6.08 -29.88 5.00
C ALA A 137 -5.11 -28.67 5.09
N TYR A 138 -4.85 -28.17 6.31
CA TYR A 138 -3.83 -27.14 6.54
C TYR A 138 -2.42 -27.57 6.11
N LYS A 139 -2.04 -28.83 6.39
CA LYS A 139 -0.76 -29.39 5.93
C LYS A 139 -0.66 -29.45 4.41
N LYS A 140 -1.77 -29.73 3.72
CA LYS A 140 -1.84 -29.78 2.26
C LYS A 140 -1.91 -28.40 1.59
N SER A 141 -1.92 -27.32 2.39
CA SER A 141 -2.18 -25.96 1.91
C SER A 141 -3.55 -25.81 1.24
N GLU A 142 -4.53 -26.65 1.61
CA GLU A 142 -5.93 -26.46 1.22
C GLU A 142 -6.56 -25.34 2.06
N ILE A 143 -6.07 -25.14 3.29
CA ILE A 143 -6.49 -24.06 4.21
C ILE A 143 -5.31 -23.12 4.42
N ASP A 144 -5.57 -21.82 4.30
CA ASP A 144 -4.57 -20.79 4.55
C ASP A 144 -4.31 -20.55 6.04
N GLY A 145 -3.18 -19.90 6.35
CA GLY A 145 -2.81 -19.56 7.73
C GLY A 145 -3.87 -18.73 8.44
N ASP A 146 -4.48 -17.81 7.70
CA ASP A 146 -5.47 -16.87 8.22
C ASP A 146 -6.82 -17.56 8.47
N GLU A 147 -7.14 -18.57 7.66
CA GLU A 147 -8.41 -19.32 7.72
C GLU A 147 -8.40 -20.45 8.75
N LEU A 148 -7.20 -20.94 9.14
CA LEU A 148 -7.05 -22.04 10.09
C LEU A 148 -7.85 -21.84 11.39
N THR A 149 -7.88 -20.61 11.91
CA THR A 149 -8.60 -20.32 13.16
C THR A 149 -10.13 -20.40 13.01
N ASP A 150 -10.67 -19.98 11.87
CA ASP A 150 -12.10 -20.06 11.57
C ASP A 150 -12.52 -21.51 11.35
N GLU A 151 -11.74 -22.27 10.58
CA GLU A 151 -12.00 -23.69 10.33
C GLU A 151 -11.96 -24.52 11.60
N LEU A 152 -11.03 -24.23 12.52
CA LEU A 152 -11.00 -24.87 13.84
C LEU A 152 -12.22 -24.53 14.71
N SER A 153 -12.89 -23.39 14.49
CA SER A 153 -14.08 -23.01 15.27
C SER A 153 -15.37 -23.72 14.82
N LYS A 154 -15.40 -24.21 13.57
CA LYS A 154 -16.52 -24.96 12.98
C LYS A 154 -16.54 -26.43 13.42
N VAL A 155 -15.46 -26.90 14.03
CA VAL A 155 -15.26 -28.27 14.54
C VAL A 155 -15.86 -28.40 15.93
#